data_AF-A0A422WKQ1-F1
#
_entry.id   AF-A0A422WKQ1-F1
#
_cell.length_a   1.000
_cell.length_b   1.000
_cell.length_c   1.000
_cell.angle_alpha   90.00
_cell.angle_beta   90.00
_cell.angle_gamma   90.00
#
_symmetry.space_group_name_H-M   'P 1'
#
loop_
_entity.id
_entity.type
_entity.pdbx_description
1 polymer ?
#
loop_
_entity_poly.entity_id
_entity_poly.type
_entity_poly.pdbx_seq_one_letter_code
_entity_poly.pdbx_strand_id
1 'polypeptide(L)'
;MQSFVLMGLESAGKSTLFNILTESAASDERNFRGSTVVCREGLINDAGICLVDTPGIRFQSDSETTKLALDALNQHDGILVVLRATHAQQEWQTLCHLIPPQAKHVVILLTFADKIRKGLLEVTEYLSETSGAPVLAVNAREAGSNVRQGIVQLLLQDKPAPSAVSLPRQKIPVINLLAEFPQQTIFEHRWCGKVAAIVCLFLLFAVPVWGAWLLSDFIQPVIDSAVIQPLKNITTSWPDVLKTLFVGNYGLFSLGLYSFVWAFPVVVLIGLSLSLTDDSGLKERITATLDPWLRKLGLSGQDLIPVLSGFGCNVVAVFQSRSCSRCTRHACISMISFGSACSYQTGATLSLFNAAHQPWLFIPYLSLLFFTGAIHTRLWNGSLKPGQNQRLTEITWLQWPRWRNVTWMLKNILRQFITQAMPLFLIICIVAGMLDYAGITRWLSETTAPLLHLFKLPAELMPGIIFSLLRKDGLMVLNQDGGSLIQSLSTSQLLLLVWLASTLMACLVTVFTIAREINWRFAAAVAGKQVLSSLVVALVISQLFIHEA
;
A
#
# COMPACT_ATOMS: atom_id res chain seq x y z
N MET A 1 -0.43 -32.23 8.76
CA MET A 1 -0.96 -31.71 7.48
C MET A 1 0.24 -31.25 6.67
N GLN A 2 0.39 -31.75 5.45
CA GLN A 2 1.52 -31.40 4.60
C GLN A 2 1.35 -29.96 4.09
N SER A 3 2.41 -29.14 4.13
CA SER A 3 2.38 -27.79 3.57
C SER A 3 3.39 -27.61 2.45
N PHE A 4 3.01 -26.85 1.42
CA PHE A 4 3.89 -26.49 0.32
C PHE A 4 4.06 -24.97 0.28
N VAL A 5 5.31 -24.51 0.27
CA VAL A 5 5.66 -23.10 0.17
C VAL A 5 5.95 -22.74 -1.29
N LEU A 6 5.18 -21.79 -1.81
CA LEU A 6 5.29 -21.28 -3.17
C LEU A 6 6.35 -20.17 -3.20
N MET A 7 7.48 -20.40 -3.88
CA MET A 7 8.59 -19.45 -4.01
C MET A 7 8.88 -19.13 -5.47
N GLY A 8 9.42 -17.94 -5.74
CA GLY A 8 9.72 -17.50 -7.10
C GLY A 8 9.89 -16.00 -7.21
N LEU A 9 10.46 -15.53 -8.32
CA LEU A 9 10.57 -14.10 -8.58
C LEU A 9 9.18 -13.46 -8.71
N GLU A 10 9.09 -12.17 -8.42
CA GLU A 10 7.85 -11.43 -8.68
C GLU A 10 7.42 -11.60 -10.14
N SER A 11 6.10 -11.68 -10.32
CA SER A 11 5.49 -11.73 -11.65
C SER A 11 5.84 -12.97 -12.47
N ALA A 12 6.43 -13.98 -11.82
CA ALA A 12 6.55 -15.34 -12.34
C ALA A 12 5.21 -16.10 -12.40
N GLY A 13 4.07 -15.48 -12.05
CA GLY A 13 2.75 -16.12 -12.09
C GLY A 13 2.36 -16.88 -10.81
N LYS A 14 3.08 -16.65 -9.70
CA LYS A 14 2.84 -17.29 -8.39
C LYS A 14 1.40 -17.14 -7.89
N SER A 15 0.90 -15.91 -7.77
CA SER A 15 -0.43 -15.66 -7.22
C SER A 15 -1.54 -16.20 -8.14
N THR A 16 -1.31 -16.24 -9.45
CA THR A 16 -2.23 -16.89 -10.40
C THR A 16 -2.30 -18.40 -10.13
N LEU A 17 -1.15 -19.07 -9.99
CA LEU A 17 -1.09 -20.50 -9.64
C LEU A 17 -1.71 -20.79 -8.28
N PHE A 18 -1.41 -19.96 -7.28
CA PHE A 18 -2.00 -20.07 -5.94
C PHE A 18 -3.53 -20.04 -6.01
N ASN A 19 -4.10 -19.06 -6.71
CA ASN A 19 -5.55 -18.91 -6.85
C ASN A 19 -6.21 -20.07 -7.63
N ILE A 20 -5.49 -20.69 -8.56
CA ILE A 20 -5.98 -21.88 -9.28
C ILE A 20 -5.98 -23.10 -8.35
N LEU A 21 -4.90 -23.32 -7.62
CA LEU A 21 -4.73 -24.49 -6.77
C LEU A 21 -5.68 -24.48 -5.57
N THR A 22 -5.83 -23.33 -4.93
CA THR A 22 -6.71 -23.13 -3.77
C THR A 22 -8.14 -22.79 -4.15
N GLU A 23 -8.46 -22.75 -5.46
CA GLU A 23 -9.77 -22.32 -5.97
C GLU A 23 -10.21 -20.95 -5.43
N SER A 24 -9.22 -20.07 -5.21
CA SER A 24 -9.39 -18.73 -4.65
C SER A 24 -9.81 -18.70 -3.15
N ALA A 25 -9.69 -19.83 -2.44
CA ALA A 25 -9.92 -19.96 -1.00
C ALA A 25 -8.66 -19.59 -0.19
N ALA A 26 -8.27 -18.32 -0.26
CA ALA A 26 -7.16 -17.78 0.53
C ALA A 26 -7.63 -17.30 1.91
N SER A 27 -6.84 -17.58 2.93
CA SER A 27 -6.91 -16.92 4.23
C SER A 27 -6.30 -15.51 4.17
N ASP A 28 -6.59 -14.72 5.20
CA ASP A 28 -5.98 -13.39 5.36
C ASP A 28 -4.46 -13.53 5.59
N GLU A 29 -3.71 -12.54 5.12
CA GLU A 29 -2.26 -12.45 5.30
C GLU A 29 -1.84 -12.53 6.78
N ARG A 30 -0.97 -13.47 7.11
CA ARG A 30 -0.46 -13.70 8.48
C ARG A 30 1.03 -13.99 8.49
N ASN A 31 1.65 -13.77 9.65
CA ASN A 31 3.04 -14.14 9.88
C ASN A 31 3.20 -15.67 9.82
N PHE A 32 3.99 -16.15 8.87
CA PHE A 32 4.19 -17.58 8.67
C PHE A 32 4.99 -18.17 9.82
N ARG A 33 4.37 -19.06 10.62
CA ARG A 33 5.00 -19.80 11.73
C ARG A 33 5.86 -18.94 12.67
N GLY A 34 5.40 -17.73 13.00
CA GLY A 34 6.12 -16.82 13.89
C GLY A 34 7.33 -16.11 13.27
N SER A 35 7.58 -16.32 11.98
CA SER A 35 8.54 -15.51 11.21
C SER A 35 8.00 -14.08 11.00
N THR A 36 8.88 -13.17 10.61
CA THR A 36 8.50 -11.81 10.20
C THR A 36 7.92 -11.75 8.77
N VAL A 37 7.73 -12.90 8.12
CA VAL A 37 7.28 -12.98 6.73
C VAL A 37 5.76 -13.13 6.72
N VAL A 38 5.11 -12.17 6.07
CA VAL A 38 3.67 -12.20 5.87
C VAL A 38 3.38 -13.05 4.63
N CYS A 39 2.66 -14.15 4.81
CA CYS A 39 2.28 -15.08 3.76
C CYS A 39 0.76 -15.22 3.67
N ARG A 40 0.28 -15.69 2.51
CA ARG A 40 -1.12 -16.09 2.33
C ARG A 40 -1.20 -17.60 2.36
N GLU A 41 -2.13 -18.14 3.13
CA GLU A 41 -2.32 -19.60 3.20
C GLU A 41 -3.65 -19.97 2.57
N GLY A 42 -3.71 -21.08 1.84
CA GLY A 42 -4.94 -21.59 1.25
C GLY A 42 -4.91 -23.10 1.16
N LEU A 43 -6.07 -23.73 1.22
CA LEU A 43 -6.19 -25.18 1.30
C LEU A 43 -6.54 -25.73 -0.08
N ILE A 44 -5.79 -26.74 -0.52
CA ILE A 44 -6.14 -27.53 -1.71
C ILE A 44 -7.09 -28.63 -1.24
N ASN A 45 -8.40 -28.36 -1.35
CA ASN A 45 -9.46 -29.19 -0.75
C ASN A 45 -9.33 -30.67 -1.13
N ASP A 46 -9.06 -30.96 -2.41
CA ASP A 46 -9.02 -32.34 -2.94
C ASP A 46 -7.78 -33.13 -2.51
N ALA A 47 -6.75 -32.46 -1.99
CA ALA A 47 -5.47 -33.07 -1.61
C ALA A 47 -5.18 -32.97 -0.10
N GLY A 48 -5.94 -32.18 0.66
CA GLY A 48 -5.64 -31.92 2.08
C GLY A 48 -4.29 -31.23 2.31
N ILE A 49 -3.79 -30.51 1.30
CA ILE A 49 -2.50 -29.81 1.33
C ILE A 49 -2.72 -28.33 1.65
N CYS A 50 -1.93 -27.80 2.58
CA CYS A 50 -1.87 -26.36 2.84
C CYS A 50 -0.85 -25.70 1.90
N LEU A 51 -1.28 -24.79 1.06
CA LEU A 51 -0.42 -24.01 0.17
C LEU A 51 -0.14 -22.64 0.80
N VAL A 52 1.13 -22.23 0.79
CA VAL A 52 1.60 -20.98 1.38
C VAL A 52 2.22 -20.11 0.28
N ASP A 53 1.58 -19.00 -0.09
CA ASP A 53 2.14 -18.02 -1.03
C ASP A 53 3.09 -17.09 -0.30
N THR A 54 4.36 -17.08 -0.72
CA THR A 54 5.36 -16.14 -0.20
C THR A 54 5.44 -14.88 -1.05
N PRO A 55 5.81 -13.72 -0.46
CA PRO A 55 6.10 -12.53 -1.24
C PRO A 55 7.12 -12.83 -2.35
N GLY A 56 6.84 -12.33 -3.57
CA GLY A 56 7.74 -12.55 -4.69
C GLY A 56 9.09 -11.85 -4.53
N ILE A 57 10.16 -12.55 -4.86
CA ILE A 57 11.53 -12.02 -4.78
C ILE A 57 11.76 -11.04 -5.94
N ARG A 58 12.05 -9.77 -5.64
CA ARG A 58 12.31 -8.73 -6.65
C ARG A 58 13.73 -8.21 -6.58
N PHE A 59 14.22 -8.07 -5.36
CA PHE A 59 15.56 -7.60 -5.05
C PHE A 59 16.27 -8.62 -4.18
N GLN A 60 17.61 -8.54 -4.14
CA GLN A 60 18.42 -9.42 -3.31
C GLN A 60 18.06 -9.32 -1.81
N SER A 61 17.58 -8.18 -1.33
CA SER A 61 17.10 -8.03 0.05
C SER A 61 15.84 -8.84 0.35
N ASP A 62 15.00 -9.12 -0.66
CA ASP A 62 13.77 -9.90 -0.50
C ASP A 62 14.11 -11.40 -0.39
N SER A 63 15.25 -11.83 -0.93
CA SER A 63 15.75 -13.20 -0.80
C SER A 63 15.98 -13.58 0.66
N GLU A 64 16.42 -12.65 1.51
CA GLU A 64 16.56 -12.87 2.95
C GLU A 64 15.21 -13.16 3.63
N THR A 65 14.14 -12.45 3.23
CA THR A 65 12.81 -12.69 3.79
C THR A 65 12.24 -14.03 3.34
N THR A 66 12.39 -14.38 2.06
CA THR A 66 11.95 -15.70 1.58
C THR A 66 12.75 -16.81 2.25
N LYS A 67 14.05 -16.62 2.45
CA LYS A 67 14.91 -17.57 3.17
C LYS A 67 14.42 -17.82 4.59
N LEU A 68 14.04 -16.78 5.34
CA LEU A 68 13.44 -16.94 6.68
C LEU A 68 12.16 -17.79 6.67
N ALA A 69 11.32 -17.65 5.63
CA ALA A 69 10.12 -18.49 5.49
C ALA A 69 10.47 -19.95 5.14
N LEU A 70 11.46 -20.16 4.28
CA LEU A 70 11.95 -21.48 3.91
C LEU A 70 12.67 -22.19 5.06
N ASP A 71 13.41 -21.46 5.89
CA ASP A 71 14.09 -21.99 7.08
C ASP A 71 13.09 -22.42 8.17
N ALA A 72 11.86 -21.88 8.16
CA ALA A 72 10.77 -22.28 9.05
C ALA A 72 10.02 -23.56 8.61
N LEU A 73 10.47 -24.21 7.53
CA LEU A 73 9.88 -25.45 7.03
C LEU A 73 10.29 -26.66 7.87
N ASN A 74 9.34 -27.56 8.10
CA ASN A 74 9.56 -28.85 8.74
C ASN A 74 9.93 -29.91 7.70
N GLN A 75 10.41 -31.08 8.14
CA GLN A 75 10.85 -32.16 7.25
C GLN A 75 9.76 -32.74 6.33
N HIS A 76 8.48 -32.50 6.64
CA HIS A 76 7.34 -32.96 5.85
C HIS A 76 6.85 -31.91 4.85
N ASP A 77 7.39 -30.69 4.88
CA ASP A 77 6.94 -29.60 4.03
C ASP A 77 7.68 -29.63 2.68
N GLY A 78 6.99 -29.20 1.63
CA GLY A 78 7.52 -29.10 0.29
C GLY A 78 7.71 -27.67 -0.19
N ILE A 79 8.46 -27.51 -1.27
CA ILE A 79 8.75 -26.23 -1.91
C ILE A 79 8.30 -26.30 -3.36
N LEU A 80 7.44 -25.36 -3.76
CA LEU A 80 7.01 -25.18 -5.14
C LEU A 80 7.75 -23.99 -5.74
N VAL A 81 8.76 -24.26 -6.56
CA VAL A 81 9.57 -23.24 -7.23
C VAL A 81 8.89 -22.83 -8.54
N VAL A 82 8.45 -21.59 -8.61
CA VAL A 82 7.82 -21.02 -9.81
C VAL A 82 8.85 -20.19 -10.58
N LEU A 83 9.16 -20.62 -11.80
CA LEU A 83 10.09 -19.96 -12.71
C LEU A 83 9.36 -19.56 -13.99
N ARG A 84 9.74 -18.43 -14.59
CA ARG A 84 9.31 -18.11 -15.96
C ARG A 84 10.11 -18.95 -16.95
N ALA A 85 9.44 -19.71 -17.82
CA ALA A 85 10.08 -20.52 -18.86
C ALA A 85 11.02 -19.68 -19.75
N THR A 86 10.67 -18.42 -19.99
CA THR A 86 11.45 -17.44 -20.76
C THR A 86 12.80 -17.09 -20.17
N HIS A 87 12.97 -17.20 -18.84
CA HIS A 87 14.18 -16.83 -18.11
C HIS A 87 14.64 -17.95 -17.16
N ALA A 88 14.18 -19.18 -17.39
CA ALA A 88 14.31 -20.28 -16.45
C ALA A 88 15.76 -20.50 -15.98
N GLN A 89 16.73 -20.28 -16.89
CA GLN A 89 18.16 -20.33 -16.59
C GLN A 89 18.60 -19.34 -15.51
N GLN A 90 18.28 -18.06 -15.68
CA GLN A 90 18.70 -17.00 -14.77
C GLN A 90 17.94 -17.07 -13.43
N GLU A 91 16.65 -17.39 -13.49
CA GLU A 91 15.80 -17.49 -12.31
C GLU A 91 16.20 -18.69 -11.44
N TRP A 92 16.50 -19.83 -12.05
CA TRP A 92 17.00 -21.00 -11.33
C TRP A 92 18.30 -20.68 -10.59
N GLN A 93 19.27 -20.05 -11.27
CA GLN A 93 20.54 -19.65 -10.64
C GLN A 93 20.32 -18.70 -9.45
N THR A 94 19.34 -17.81 -9.54
CA THR A 94 19.02 -16.86 -8.48
C THR A 94 18.34 -17.56 -7.28
N LEU A 95 17.45 -18.51 -7.55
CA LEU A 95 16.55 -19.07 -6.55
C LEU A 95 17.04 -20.37 -5.91
N CYS A 96 17.82 -21.19 -6.62
CA CYS A 96 18.30 -22.47 -6.12
C CYS A 96 19.11 -22.33 -4.82
N HIS A 97 19.81 -21.20 -4.63
CA HIS A 97 20.58 -20.90 -3.43
C HIS A 97 19.74 -20.65 -2.18
N LEU A 98 18.44 -20.39 -2.33
CA LEU A 98 17.52 -20.14 -1.22
C LEU A 98 16.87 -21.43 -0.70
N ILE A 99 16.95 -22.52 -1.47
CA ILE A 99 16.36 -23.80 -1.10
C ILE A 99 17.17 -24.39 0.08
N PRO A 100 16.54 -24.65 1.25
CA PRO A 100 17.23 -25.20 2.40
C PRO A 100 17.83 -26.59 2.10
N PRO A 101 19.02 -26.93 2.63
CA PRO A 101 19.64 -28.25 2.46
C PRO A 101 18.76 -29.43 2.87
N GLN A 102 17.91 -29.20 3.85
CA GLN A 102 17.00 -30.16 4.46
C GLN A 102 15.67 -30.33 3.70
N ALA A 103 15.43 -29.58 2.63
CA ALA A 103 14.22 -29.70 1.84
C ALA A 103 14.22 -31.05 1.10
N LYS A 104 13.23 -31.89 1.43
CA LYS A 104 13.08 -33.24 0.85
C LYS A 104 12.08 -33.29 -0.30
N HIS A 105 11.22 -32.28 -0.45
CA HIS A 105 10.14 -32.25 -1.44
C HIS A 105 10.23 -30.93 -2.20
N VAL A 106 10.69 -30.96 -3.45
CA VAL A 106 10.83 -29.79 -4.32
C VAL A 106 10.12 -30.11 -5.63
N VAL A 107 9.31 -29.18 -6.11
CA VAL A 107 8.63 -29.27 -7.41
C VAL A 107 8.88 -27.96 -8.16
N ILE A 108 9.18 -28.01 -9.45
CA ILE A 108 9.45 -26.83 -10.27
C ILE A 108 8.31 -26.65 -11.27
N LEU A 109 7.71 -25.46 -11.30
CA LEU A 109 6.71 -25.07 -12.28
C LEU A 109 7.29 -24.01 -13.22
N LEU A 110 7.29 -24.30 -14.52
CA LEU A 110 7.67 -23.34 -15.56
C LEU A 110 6.42 -22.63 -16.09
N THR A 111 6.22 -21.38 -15.71
CA THR A 111 5.12 -20.53 -16.19
C THR A 111 5.50 -19.83 -17.51
N PHE A 112 4.52 -19.20 -18.17
CA PHE A 112 4.72 -18.56 -19.49
C PHE A 112 5.22 -19.54 -20.56
N ALA A 113 4.86 -20.82 -20.45
CA ALA A 113 5.19 -21.84 -21.44
C ALA A 113 4.65 -21.48 -22.84
N ASP A 114 3.52 -20.76 -22.90
CA ASP A 114 2.90 -20.24 -24.13
C ASP A 114 3.77 -19.20 -24.87
N LYS A 115 4.77 -18.62 -24.19
CA LYS A 115 5.68 -17.62 -24.75
C LYS A 115 6.96 -18.21 -25.33
N ILE A 116 7.14 -19.53 -25.24
CA ILE A 116 8.28 -20.25 -25.80
C ILE A 116 7.90 -20.85 -27.15
N ARG A 117 8.61 -20.48 -28.21
CA ARG A 117 8.42 -21.04 -29.56
C ARG A 117 9.21 -22.33 -29.78
N LYS A 118 10.42 -22.43 -29.22
CA LYS A 118 11.31 -23.61 -29.29
C LYS A 118 12.16 -23.71 -28.02
N GLY A 119 12.53 -24.94 -27.64
CA GLY A 119 13.43 -25.22 -26.51
C GLY A 119 12.74 -25.47 -25.16
N LEU A 120 11.40 -25.48 -25.08
CA LEU A 120 10.69 -25.70 -23.81
C LEU A 120 10.96 -27.11 -23.23
N LEU A 121 10.88 -28.14 -24.07
CA LEU A 121 11.12 -29.54 -23.68
C LEU A 121 12.54 -29.75 -23.16
N GLU A 122 13.52 -29.23 -23.89
CA GLU A 122 14.95 -29.28 -23.53
C GLU A 122 15.21 -28.63 -22.16
N VAL A 123 14.58 -27.48 -21.89
CA VAL A 123 14.70 -26.79 -20.59
C VAL A 123 14.01 -27.57 -19.48
N THR A 124 12.83 -28.14 -19.73
CA THR A 124 12.14 -28.97 -18.72
C THR A 124 12.93 -30.22 -18.38
N GLU A 125 13.46 -30.92 -19.38
CA GLU A 125 14.29 -32.13 -19.20
C GLU A 125 15.57 -31.77 -18.46
N TYR A 126 16.29 -30.73 -18.92
CA TYR A 126 17.52 -30.31 -18.27
C TYR A 126 17.31 -29.89 -16.81
N LEU A 127 16.26 -29.11 -16.53
CA LEU A 127 15.94 -28.73 -15.14
C LEU A 127 15.55 -29.95 -14.31
N SER A 128 14.83 -30.91 -14.88
CA SER A 128 14.44 -32.14 -14.18
C SER A 128 15.66 -33.00 -13.87
N GLU A 129 16.58 -33.17 -14.81
CA GLU A 129 17.82 -33.92 -14.61
C GLU A 129 18.77 -33.23 -13.63
N THR A 130 18.94 -31.91 -13.78
CA THR A 130 19.85 -31.12 -12.96
C THR A 130 19.31 -30.99 -11.55
N SER A 131 18.05 -30.60 -11.38
CA SER A 131 17.49 -30.44 -10.04
C SER A 131 17.11 -31.77 -9.36
N GLY A 132 16.95 -32.84 -10.14
CA GLY A 132 16.32 -34.10 -9.71
C GLY A 132 14.89 -33.91 -9.16
N ALA A 133 14.31 -32.72 -9.28
CA ALA A 133 12.95 -32.41 -8.91
C ALA A 133 12.03 -32.55 -10.13
N PRO A 134 10.78 -32.99 -9.96
CA PRO A 134 9.80 -32.97 -11.04
C PRO A 134 9.57 -31.54 -11.55
N VAL A 135 9.62 -31.39 -12.87
CA VAL A 135 9.38 -30.12 -13.58
C VAL A 135 8.12 -30.22 -14.42
N LEU A 136 7.22 -29.23 -14.30
CA LEU A 136 6.04 -29.13 -15.16
C LEU A 136 5.94 -27.74 -15.80
N ALA A 137 5.83 -27.70 -17.12
CA ALA A 137 5.51 -26.48 -17.85
C ALA A 137 4.01 -26.23 -17.88
N VAL A 138 3.60 -25.02 -17.50
CA VAL A 138 2.20 -24.63 -17.35
C VAL A 138 1.94 -23.25 -17.95
N ASN A 139 0.78 -23.10 -18.58
CA ASN A 139 0.20 -21.78 -18.81
C ASN A 139 -0.73 -21.46 -17.64
N ALA A 140 -0.25 -20.63 -16.70
CA ALA A 140 -1.02 -20.23 -15.52
C ALA A 140 -2.31 -19.47 -15.89
N ARG A 141 -2.46 -18.98 -17.12
CA ARG A 141 -3.66 -18.28 -17.59
C ARG A 141 -4.66 -19.25 -18.24
N GLU A 142 -4.26 -20.26 -18.99
CA GLU A 142 -5.21 -21.16 -19.67
C GLU A 142 -5.70 -22.33 -18.80
N ALA A 143 -5.65 -22.20 -17.48
CA ALA A 143 -5.93 -23.28 -16.54
C ALA A 143 -7.39 -23.78 -16.58
N GLY A 144 -7.68 -24.69 -17.51
CA GLY A 144 -8.74 -25.66 -17.38
C GLY A 144 -8.45 -26.67 -16.26
N SER A 145 -9.42 -27.54 -15.95
CA SER A 145 -9.33 -28.61 -14.95
C SER A 145 -8.04 -29.44 -15.03
N ASN A 146 -7.52 -29.64 -16.24
CA ASN A 146 -6.38 -30.52 -16.51
C ASN A 146 -5.06 -29.99 -15.93
N VAL A 147 -4.82 -28.67 -15.93
CA VAL A 147 -3.55 -28.09 -15.41
C VAL A 147 -3.51 -28.20 -13.88
N ARG A 148 -4.63 -27.88 -13.21
CA ARG A 148 -4.74 -28.02 -11.75
C ARG A 148 -4.55 -29.48 -11.34
N GLN A 149 -5.24 -30.41 -12.01
CA GLN A 149 -5.11 -31.85 -11.74
C GLN A 149 -3.66 -32.33 -11.91
N GLY A 150 -2.97 -31.91 -12.97
CA GLY A 150 -1.56 -32.28 -13.18
C GLY A 150 -0.63 -31.78 -12.07
N ILE A 151 -0.81 -30.54 -11.60
CA ILE A 151 -0.01 -30.00 -10.48
C ILE A 151 -0.35 -30.75 -9.18
N VAL A 152 -1.63 -30.96 -8.87
CA VAL A 152 -2.05 -31.67 -7.65
C VAL A 152 -1.53 -33.11 -7.65
N GLN A 153 -1.58 -33.79 -8.79
CA GLN A 153 -1.04 -35.15 -8.94
C GLN A 153 0.47 -35.19 -8.72
N LEU A 154 1.21 -34.16 -9.15
CA LEU A 154 2.64 -34.03 -8.86
C LEU A 154 2.92 -33.75 -7.39
N LEU A 155 2.10 -32.93 -6.71
CA LEU A 155 2.26 -32.64 -5.29
C LEU A 155 1.98 -33.86 -4.40
N LEU A 156 1.08 -34.74 -4.83
CA LEU A 156 0.77 -36.01 -4.17
C LEU A 156 1.80 -37.12 -4.43
N GLN A 157 2.71 -36.93 -5.38
CA GLN A 157 3.80 -37.89 -5.60
C GLN A 157 4.82 -37.76 -4.47
N ASP A 158 4.96 -38.83 -3.69
CA ASP A 158 5.96 -38.96 -2.62
C ASP A 158 7.35 -39.30 -3.21
N LYS A 159 7.78 -38.53 -4.21
CA LYS A 159 9.14 -38.62 -4.75
C LYS A 159 10.05 -37.73 -3.91
N PRO A 160 11.06 -38.30 -3.21
CA PRO A 160 12.05 -37.48 -2.53
C PRO A 160 12.80 -36.66 -3.58
N ALA A 161 12.78 -35.34 -3.44
CA ALA A 161 13.73 -34.48 -4.12
C ALA A 161 15.13 -34.81 -3.59
N PRO A 162 16.17 -34.75 -4.44
CA PRO A 162 17.54 -34.90 -3.98
C PRO A 162 17.81 -33.88 -2.87
N SER A 163 18.58 -34.26 -1.84
CA SER A 163 19.03 -33.31 -0.81
C SER A 163 19.68 -32.09 -1.47
N ALA A 164 19.54 -30.87 -0.95
CA ALA A 164 20.07 -29.69 -1.66
C ALA A 164 21.61 -29.70 -1.83
N VAL A 165 22.31 -30.61 -1.15
CA VAL A 165 23.73 -30.94 -1.37
C VAL A 165 23.98 -31.54 -2.76
N SER A 166 23.01 -32.23 -3.34
CA SER A 166 23.07 -32.84 -4.67
C SER A 166 22.46 -31.98 -5.79
N LEU A 167 21.86 -30.82 -5.49
CA LEU A 167 21.46 -29.87 -6.54
C LEU A 167 22.72 -29.27 -7.17
N PRO A 168 23.06 -29.60 -8.43
CA PRO A 168 24.19 -29.02 -9.12
C PRO A 168 23.98 -27.51 -9.19
N ARG A 169 24.92 -26.75 -8.62
CA ARG A 169 25.03 -25.29 -8.81
C ARG A 169 25.53 -24.93 -10.22
N GLN A 170 25.45 -25.88 -11.15
CA GLN A 170 25.95 -25.73 -12.51
C GLN A 170 25.06 -24.74 -13.26
N LYS A 171 25.70 -23.92 -14.09
CA LYS A 171 24.97 -23.08 -15.03
C LYS A 171 24.25 -24.02 -15.99
N ILE A 172 22.92 -23.92 -16.05
CA ILE A 172 22.13 -24.48 -17.15
C ILE A 172 22.85 -24.10 -18.45
N PRO A 173 23.14 -25.03 -19.38
CA PRO A 173 23.77 -24.70 -20.64
C PRO A 173 22.94 -23.65 -21.35
N VAL A 174 23.56 -22.84 -22.22
CA VAL A 174 22.82 -21.86 -23.01
C VAL A 174 21.94 -22.63 -23.99
N ILE A 175 20.73 -22.98 -23.54
CA ILE A 175 19.68 -23.54 -24.38
C ILE A 175 19.11 -22.35 -25.15
N ASN A 176 19.10 -22.44 -26.48
CA ASN A 176 18.53 -21.40 -27.34
C ASN A 176 17.00 -21.38 -27.21
N LEU A 177 16.52 -20.79 -26.13
CA LEU A 177 15.12 -20.48 -25.91
C LEU A 177 14.71 -19.37 -26.89
N LEU A 178 13.89 -19.71 -27.88
CA LEU A 178 13.24 -18.72 -28.72
C LEU A 178 11.98 -18.23 -28.02
N ALA A 179 12.15 -17.25 -27.14
CA ALA A 179 11.06 -16.58 -26.44
C ALA A 179 10.49 -15.41 -27.27
N GLU A 180 9.20 -15.13 -27.13
CA GLU A 180 8.64 -13.87 -27.60
C GLU A 180 9.12 -12.71 -26.72
N PHE A 181 9.82 -11.74 -27.32
CA PHE A 181 10.23 -10.53 -26.60
C PHE A 181 9.00 -9.76 -26.09
N PRO A 182 9.06 -9.18 -24.88
CA PRO A 182 8.00 -8.33 -24.38
C PRO A 182 7.79 -7.14 -25.32
N GLN A 183 6.53 -6.74 -25.52
CA GLN A 183 6.16 -5.62 -26.38
C GLN A 183 6.91 -4.35 -25.94
N GLN A 184 7.52 -3.64 -26.89
CA GLN A 184 8.06 -2.31 -26.65
C GLN A 184 6.92 -1.29 -26.74
N THR A 185 6.85 -0.41 -25.75
CA THR A 185 5.85 0.65 -25.62
C THR A 185 6.53 1.99 -25.47
N ILE A 186 5.74 3.04 -25.21
CA ILE A 186 6.26 4.39 -24.98
C ILE A 186 7.10 4.44 -23.68
N PHE A 187 6.82 3.55 -22.71
CA PHE A 187 7.49 3.51 -21.40
C PHE A 187 9.00 3.24 -21.46
N GLU A 188 9.47 2.56 -22.51
CA GLU A 188 10.88 2.22 -22.71
C GLU A 188 11.71 3.37 -23.32
N HIS A 189 11.07 4.45 -23.77
CA HIS A 189 11.78 5.60 -24.33
C HIS A 189 12.42 6.46 -23.22
N ARG A 190 13.69 6.89 -23.40
CA ARG A 190 14.52 7.49 -22.33
C ARG A 190 13.91 8.72 -21.62
N TRP A 191 13.20 9.57 -22.37
CA TRP A 191 12.53 10.77 -21.86
C TRP A 191 11.00 10.66 -21.92
N CYS A 192 10.46 10.35 -23.10
CA CYS A 192 9.02 10.17 -23.31
C CYS A 192 8.43 9.08 -22.40
N GLY A 193 9.18 8.02 -22.08
CA GLY A 193 8.71 6.96 -21.21
C GLY A 193 8.50 7.40 -19.78
N LYS A 194 9.33 8.31 -19.25
CA LYS A 194 9.15 8.85 -17.90
C LYS A 194 7.94 9.76 -17.82
N VAL A 195 7.76 10.63 -18.81
CA VAL A 195 6.59 11.50 -18.89
C VAL A 195 5.32 10.66 -19.03
N ALA A 196 5.33 9.66 -19.92
CA ALA A 196 4.22 8.73 -20.09
C ALA A 196 3.91 7.95 -18.80
N ALA A 197 4.95 7.49 -18.08
CA ALA A 197 4.80 6.82 -16.79
C ALA A 197 4.13 7.73 -15.75
N ILE A 198 4.57 8.99 -15.63
CA ILE A 198 3.98 9.96 -14.70
C ILE A 198 2.55 10.30 -15.08
N VAL A 199 2.26 10.52 -16.37
CA VAL A 199 0.91 10.85 -16.83
C VAL A 199 -0.03 9.66 -16.62
N CYS A 200 0.38 8.45 -17.01
CA CYS A 200 -0.41 7.25 -16.82
C CYS A 200 -0.68 6.99 -15.32
N LEU A 201 0.36 7.15 -14.48
CA LEU A 201 0.25 7.06 -13.04
C LEU A 201 -0.68 8.13 -12.46
N PHE A 202 -0.58 9.37 -12.90
CA PHE A 202 -1.45 10.46 -12.46
C PHE A 202 -2.91 10.13 -12.81
N LEU A 203 -3.19 9.71 -14.05
CA LEU A 203 -4.53 9.32 -14.47
C LEU A 203 -5.06 8.12 -13.67
N LEU A 204 -4.20 7.14 -13.40
CA LEU A 204 -4.54 5.94 -12.65
C LEU A 204 -5.10 6.23 -11.24
N PHE A 205 -4.64 7.31 -10.61
CA PHE A 205 -5.06 7.71 -9.27
C PHE A 205 -6.02 8.89 -9.26
N ALA A 206 -5.80 9.90 -10.09
CA ALA A 206 -6.64 11.10 -10.17
C ALA A 206 -8.07 10.77 -10.61
N VAL A 207 -8.25 9.89 -11.59
CA VAL A 207 -9.58 9.52 -12.10
C VAL A 207 -10.41 8.80 -11.02
N PRO A 208 -9.91 7.75 -10.34
CA PRO A 208 -10.62 7.14 -9.22
C PRO A 208 -10.92 8.10 -8.07
N VAL A 209 -9.97 8.96 -7.69
CA VAL A 209 -10.17 9.92 -6.58
C VAL A 209 -11.24 10.94 -6.93
N TRP A 210 -11.21 11.49 -8.16
CA TRP A 210 -12.23 12.41 -8.63
C TRP A 210 -13.62 11.75 -8.73
N GLY A 211 -13.68 10.52 -9.25
CA GLY A 211 -14.93 9.75 -9.29
C GLY A 211 -15.47 9.43 -7.89
N ALA A 212 -14.59 9.16 -6.93
CA ALA A 212 -14.97 8.93 -5.54
C ALA A 212 -15.50 10.19 -4.87
N TRP A 213 -14.87 11.34 -5.13
CA TRP A 213 -15.35 12.65 -4.67
C TRP A 213 -16.75 12.93 -5.19
N LEU A 214 -16.98 12.75 -6.50
CA LEU A 214 -18.30 12.97 -7.12
C LEU A 214 -19.38 12.05 -6.52
N LEU A 215 -19.05 10.78 -6.29
CA LEU A 215 -19.97 9.84 -5.66
C LEU A 215 -20.27 10.20 -4.20
N SER A 216 -19.25 10.64 -3.44
CA SER A 216 -19.39 11.03 -2.04
C SER A 216 -20.23 12.30 -1.90
N ASP A 217 -20.01 13.29 -2.77
CA ASP A 217 -20.77 14.55 -2.84
C ASP A 217 -22.25 14.29 -3.15
N PHE A 218 -22.53 13.32 -4.03
CA PHE A 218 -23.90 12.90 -4.31
C PHE A 218 -24.57 12.14 -3.15
N ILE A 219 -23.82 11.28 -2.45
CA ILE A 219 -24.35 10.43 -1.36
C ILE A 219 -24.55 11.22 -0.07
N GLN A 220 -23.68 12.17 0.24
CA GLN A 220 -23.71 12.94 1.49
C GLN A 220 -25.08 13.58 1.80
N PRO A 221 -25.72 14.37 0.91
CA PRO A 221 -27.00 15.03 1.22
C PRO A 221 -28.15 14.03 1.41
N VAL A 222 -28.08 12.88 0.74
CA VAL A 222 -29.05 11.79 0.93
C VAL A 222 -28.94 11.21 2.32
N ILE A 223 -27.72 10.99 2.82
CA ILE A 223 -27.50 10.47 4.18
C ILE A 223 -27.84 11.52 5.24
N ASP A 224 -27.55 12.79 4.97
CA ASP A 224 -27.93 13.90 5.85
C ASP A 224 -29.44 13.92 6.08
N SER A 225 -30.21 13.86 4.99
CA SER A 225 -31.67 13.91 5.04
C SER A 225 -32.31 12.60 5.54
N ALA A 226 -31.80 11.44 5.12
CA ALA A 226 -32.42 10.15 5.40
C ALA A 226 -31.99 9.54 6.75
N VAL A 227 -30.79 9.86 7.26
CA VAL A 227 -30.23 9.22 8.45
C VAL A 227 -29.92 10.24 9.53
N ILE A 228 -29.11 11.27 9.24
CA ILE A 228 -28.55 12.14 10.29
C ILE A 228 -29.62 13.07 10.89
N GLN A 229 -30.48 13.68 10.08
CA GLN A 229 -31.56 14.55 10.56
C GLN A 229 -32.62 13.80 11.40
N PRO A 230 -33.14 12.63 10.97
CA PRO A 230 -34.00 11.82 11.82
C PRO A 230 -33.33 11.40 13.13
N LEU A 231 -32.05 11.03 13.09
CA LEU A 231 -31.30 10.65 14.28
C LEU A 231 -31.17 11.83 15.26
N LYS A 232 -30.88 13.04 14.76
CA LYS A 232 -30.86 14.27 15.58
C LYS A 232 -32.20 14.55 16.25
N ASN A 233 -33.31 14.32 15.54
CA ASN A 233 -34.65 14.55 16.06
C ASN A 233 -35.10 13.51 17.10
N ILE A 234 -34.60 12.27 17.01
CA ILE A 234 -34.90 11.21 17.99
C ILE A 234 -34.04 11.36 19.24
N THR A 235 -32.77 11.76 19.07
CA THR A 235 -31.77 11.84 20.15
C THR A 235 -31.83 13.14 20.97
N THR A 236 -32.73 14.07 20.66
CA THR A 236 -32.97 15.28 21.49
C THR A 236 -33.40 14.94 22.92
N SER A 237 -34.02 13.79 23.13
CA SER A 237 -34.49 13.29 24.44
C SER A 237 -33.45 12.47 25.22
N TRP A 238 -32.27 12.20 24.63
CA TRP A 238 -31.25 11.37 25.26
C TRP A 238 -30.43 12.13 26.30
N PRO A 239 -29.84 11.43 27.31
CA PRO A 239 -28.86 12.01 28.22
C PRO A 239 -27.73 12.70 27.47
N ASP A 240 -27.24 13.84 27.98
CA ASP A 240 -26.25 14.69 27.30
C ASP A 240 -24.97 13.92 26.91
N VAL A 241 -24.55 12.95 27.72
CA VAL A 241 -23.41 12.06 27.42
C VAL A 241 -23.66 11.23 26.16
N LEU A 242 -24.85 10.61 26.04
CA LEU A 242 -25.19 9.77 24.88
C LEU A 242 -25.43 10.64 23.65
N LYS A 243 -26.06 11.80 23.83
CA LYS A 243 -26.30 12.76 22.74
C LYS A 243 -24.98 13.28 22.16
N THR A 244 -24.02 13.68 23.00
CA THR A 244 -22.70 14.14 22.55
C THR A 244 -21.88 13.03 21.91
N LEU A 245 -21.89 11.81 22.48
CA LEU A 245 -21.14 10.67 21.97
C LEU A 245 -21.67 10.09 20.65
N PHE A 246 -22.99 10.12 20.42
CA PHE A 246 -23.60 9.52 19.21
C PHE A 246 -23.90 10.54 18.13
N VAL A 247 -24.36 11.75 18.49
CA VAL A 247 -24.91 12.75 17.55
C VAL A 247 -24.27 14.13 17.69
N GLY A 248 -23.37 14.32 18.67
CA GLY A 248 -22.63 15.56 18.84
C GLY A 248 -21.75 15.90 17.64
N ASN A 249 -21.06 17.04 17.75
CA ASN A 249 -20.08 17.49 16.75
C ASN A 249 -19.02 16.42 16.45
N TYR A 250 -18.78 15.51 17.40
CA TYR A 250 -17.81 14.40 17.33
C TYR A 250 -18.46 13.02 17.44
N GLY A 251 -19.77 12.94 17.25
CA GLY A 251 -20.55 11.74 17.51
C GLY A 251 -20.26 10.57 16.57
N LEU A 252 -20.42 9.35 17.05
CA LEU A 252 -20.21 8.12 16.27
C LEU A 252 -21.03 8.10 14.98
N PHE A 253 -22.30 8.51 15.01
CA PHE A 253 -23.17 8.45 13.84
C PHE A 253 -23.01 9.64 12.92
N SER A 254 -22.86 10.86 13.45
CA SER A 254 -22.56 12.02 12.60
C SER A 254 -21.20 11.82 11.92
N LEU A 255 -20.14 11.78 12.71
CA LEU A 255 -18.77 11.81 12.25
C LEU A 255 -18.35 10.48 11.59
N GLY A 256 -18.85 9.35 12.09
CA GLY A 256 -18.54 8.02 11.57
C GLY A 256 -19.22 7.69 10.25
N LEU A 257 -20.48 8.10 10.06
CA LEU A 257 -21.14 7.92 8.75
C LEU A 257 -20.44 8.75 7.68
N TYR A 258 -20.13 10.04 7.94
CA TYR A 258 -19.37 10.85 6.97
C TYR A 258 -18.03 10.20 6.60
N SER A 259 -17.36 9.61 7.58
CA SER A 259 -16.08 8.96 7.32
C SER A 259 -16.23 7.68 6.51
N PHE A 260 -17.33 6.95 6.66
CA PHE A 260 -17.60 5.82 5.78
C PHE A 260 -17.91 6.29 4.36
N VAL A 261 -18.77 7.31 4.22
CA VAL A 261 -19.24 7.85 2.94
C VAL A 261 -18.11 8.38 2.08
N TRP A 262 -17.13 9.04 2.69
CA TRP A 262 -16.01 9.64 1.97
C TRP A 262 -14.83 8.67 1.76
N ALA A 263 -14.62 7.69 2.65
CA ALA A 263 -13.51 6.74 2.51
C ALA A 263 -13.86 5.56 1.60
N PHE A 264 -15.08 5.03 1.71
CA PHE A 264 -15.46 3.77 1.06
C PHE A 264 -15.41 3.86 -0.48
N PRO A 265 -15.99 4.89 -1.15
CA PRO A 265 -15.87 5.08 -2.59
C PRO A 265 -14.42 5.14 -3.09
N VAL A 266 -13.56 5.85 -2.36
CA VAL A 266 -12.14 6.00 -2.69
C VAL A 266 -11.46 4.63 -2.67
N VAL A 267 -11.70 3.83 -1.63
CA VAL A 267 -11.12 2.49 -1.50
C VAL A 267 -11.62 1.56 -2.62
N VAL A 268 -12.90 1.61 -2.98
CA VAL A 268 -13.47 0.82 -4.08
C VAL A 268 -12.82 1.18 -5.42
N LEU A 269 -12.80 2.47 -5.77
CA LEU A 269 -12.33 2.92 -7.08
C LEU A 269 -10.81 2.80 -7.23
N ILE A 270 -10.04 3.15 -6.20
CA ILE A 270 -8.58 2.92 -6.20
C ILE A 270 -8.28 1.42 -6.21
N GLY A 271 -9.01 0.63 -5.42
CA GLY A 271 -8.85 -0.83 -5.40
C GLY A 271 -9.11 -1.46 -6.77
N LEU A 272 -10.12 -1.00 -7.49
CA LEU A 272 -10.41 -1.42 -8.86
C LEU A 272 -9.29 -1.03 -9.83
N SER A 273 -8.88 0.24 -9.79
CA SER A 273 -7.80 0.79 -10.62
C SER A 273 -6.48 0.03 -10.42
N LEU A 274 -6.12 -0.23 -9.17
CA LEU A 274 -4.94 -1.00 -8.81
C LEU A 274 -5.04 -2.45 -9.28
N SER A 275 -6.20 -3.10 -9.09
CA SER A 275 -6.43 -4.49 -9.50
C SER A 275 -6.32 -4.68 -11.03
N LEU A 276 -6.84 -3.71 -11.81
CA LEU A 276 -6.71 -3.70 -13.27
C LEU A 276 -5.25 -3.53 -13.72
N THR A 277 -4.50 -2.68 -13.01
CA THR A 277 -3.11 -2.35 -13.36
C THR A 277 -2.12 -3.44 -12.95
N ASP A 278 -2.42 -4.14 -11.87
CA ASP A 278 -1.64 -5.28 -11.37
C ASP A 278 -1.78 -6.49 -12.32
N ASP A 279 -3.01 -6.88 -12.68
CA ASP A 279 -3.26 -8.04 -13.55
C ASP A 279 -2.86 -7.78 -15.02
N SER A 280 -2.75 -6.52 -15.44
CA SER A 280 -2.31 -6.15 -16.80
C SER A 280 -0.80 -6.05 -16.98
N GLY A 281 -0.01 -6.07 -15.89
CA GLY A 281 1.44 -5.84 -15.93
C GLY A 281 1.85 -4.36 -16.15
N LEU A 282 0.88 -3.46 -16.25
CA LEU A 282 1.13 -2.02 -16.45
C LEU A 282 1.87 -1.40 -15.25
N LYS A 283 1.55 -1.86 -14.04
CA LYS A 283 2.16 -1.40 -12.78
C LYS A 283 3.67 -1.60 -12.80
N GLU A 284 4.13 -2.76 -13.25
CA GLU A 284 5.55 -3.09 -13.29
C GLU A 284 6.33 -2.22 -14.27
N ARG A 285 5.71 -1.82 -15.38
CA ARG A 285 6.34 -0.92 -16.35
C ARG A 285 6.47 0.49 -15.79
N ILE A 286 5.40 1.01 -15.20
CA ILE A 286 5.43 2.35 -14.59
C ILE A 286 6.49 2.40 -13.48
N THR A 287 6.47 1.41 -12.58
CA THR A 287 7.42 1.34 -11.46
C THR A 287 8.86 1.12 -11.93
N ALA A 288 9.08 0.31 -12.98
CA ALA A 288 10.39 0.14 -13.62
C ALA A 288 10.97 1.46 -14.14
N THR A 289 10.15 2.22 -14.87
CA THR A 289 10.59 3.47 -15.52
C THR A 289 10.88 4.57 -14.51
N LEU A 290 10.18 4.59 -13.36
CA LEU A 290 10.33 5.60 -12.32
C LEU A 290 11.34 5.22 -11.22
N ASP A 291 11.75 3.95 -11.12
CA ASP A 291 12.71 3.44 -10.14
C ASP A 291 13.99 4.31 -10.00
N PRO A 292 14.65 4.77 -11.10
CA PRO A 292 15.87 5.58 -10.97
C PRO A 292 15.67 6.94 -10.28
N TRP A 293 14.47 7.52 -10.36
CA TRP A 293 14.14 8.76 -9.66
C TRP A 293 13.78 8.50 -8.21
N LEU A 294 13.03 7.43 -7.94
CA LEU A 294 12.62 7.03 -6.60
C LEU A 294 13.80 6.62 -5.73
N ARG A 295 14.83 5.97 -6.30
CA ARG A 295 16.06 5.61 -5.57
C ARG A 295 16.78 6.80 -4.96
N LYS A 296 16.67 7.98 -5.60
CA LYS A 296 17.22 9.23 -5.05
C LYS A 296 16.47 9.66 -3.78
N LEU A 297 15.21 9.28 -3.62
CA LEU A 297 14.42 9.60 -2.43
C LEU A 297 14.57 8.54 -1.32
N GLY A 298 15.26 7.43 -1.58
CA GLY A 298 15.32 6.28 -0.68
C GLY A 298 14.18 5.28 -0.89
N LEU A 299 13.43 5.42 -1.99
CA LEU A 299 12.33 4.53 -2.38
C LEU A 299 12.74 3.65 -3.56
N SER A 300 12.09 2.50 -3.70
CA SER A 300 12.09 1.67 -4.89
C SER A 300 10.87 2.00 -5.75
N GLY A 301 10.91 1.61 -7.02
CA GLY A 301 9.76 1.67 -7.93
C GLY A 301 8.51 1.05 -7.32
N GLN A 302 8.65 -0.02 -6.54
CA GLN A 302 7.53 -0.72 -5.91
C GLN A 302 6.82 0.10 -4.83
N ASP A 303 7.58 0.87 -4.04
CA ASP A 303 7.02 1.67 -2.94
C ASP A 303 6.10 2.78 -3.44
N LEU A 304 6.20 3.12 -4.73
CA LEU A 304 5.36 4.11 -5.38
C LEU A 304 3.88 3.79 -5.25
N ILE A 305 3.50 2.52 -5.34
CA ILE A 305 2.09 2.12 -5.37
C ILE A 305 1.43 2.33 -3.99
N PRO A 306 2.00 1.83 -2.87
CA PRO A 306 1.52 2.19 -1.55
C PRO A 306 1.58 3.70 -1.28
N VAL A 307 2.65 4.41 -1.66
CA VAL A 307 2.76 5.87 -1.50
C VAL A 307 1.62 6.60 -2.18
N LEU A 308 1.25 6.20 -3.39
CA LEU A 308 0.16 6.83 -4.12
C LEU A 308 -1.21 6.47 -3.57
N SER A 309 -1.39 5.23 -3.08
CA SER A 309 -2.59 4.87 -2.34
C SER A 309 -2.81 5.75 -1.11
N GLY A 310 -1.75 6.37 -0.57
CA GLY A 310 -1.82 7.34 0.53
C GLY A 310 -2.69 8.55 0.20
N PHE A 311 -2.66 9.02 -1.06
CA PHE A 311 -3.47 10.18 -1.50
C PHE A 311 -4.97 9.86 -1.46
N GLY A 312 -5.33 8.58 -1.46
CA GLY A 312 -6.65 8.12 -1.06
C GLY A 312 -6.76 8.04 0.46
N CYS A 313 -6.17 7.02 1.07
CA CYS A 313 -6.24 6.80 2.52
C CYS A 313 -4.91 6.26 3.07
N ASN A 314 -4.30 7.02 3.98
CA ASN A 314 -3.03 6.66 4.61
C ASN A 314 -3.09 5.33 5.38
N VAL A 315 -4.22 4.99 5.99
CA VAL A 315 -4.40 3.71 6.70
C VAL A 315 -4.26 2.52 5.76
N VAL A 316 -4.96 2.58 4.61
CA VAL A 316 -4.92 1.50 3.60
C VAL A 316 -3.51 1.42 2.98
N ALA A 317 -2.89 2.56 2.71
CA ALA A 317 -1.53 2.64 2.20
C ALA A 317 -0.50 2.01 3.16
N VAL A 318 -0.62 2.26 4.47
CA VAL A 318 0.26 1.65 5.47
C VAL A 318 0.11 0.13 5.48
N PHE A 319 -1.10 -0.42 5.33
CA PHE A 319 -1.27 -1.87 5.19
C PHE A 319 -0.65 -2.40 3.88
N GLN A 320 -0.80 -1.68 2.77
CA GLN A 320 -0.19 -2.06 1.48
C GLN A 320 1.34 -1.97 1.49
N SER A 321 1.95 -1.29 2.48
CA SER A 321 3.40 -1.26 2.66
C SER A 321 4.01 -2.63 2.95
N ARG A 322 3.21 -3.67 3.23
CA ARG A 322 3.67 -5.07 3.30
C ARG A 322 4.26 -5.57 1.98
N SER A 323 3.82 -5.01 0.87
CA SER A 323 4.39 -5.33 -0.42
C SER A 323 5.81 -4.78 -0.55
N CYS A 324 6.13 -3.63 0.07
CA CYS A 324 7.44 -2.99 -0.02
C CYS A 324 8.58 -3.89 0.44
N SER A 325 9.73 -3.76 -0.21
CA SER A 325 10.97 -4.40 0.24
C SER A 325 11.34 -3.98 1.65
N ARG A 326 11.93 -4.91 2.40
CA ARG A 326 12.34 -4.69 3.80
C ARG A 326 13.23 -3.45 3.97
N CYS A 327 14.12 -3.18 3.01
CA CYS A 327 15.05 -2.05 3.03
C CYS A 327 14.36 -0.69 2.86
N THR A 328 13.26 -0.62 2.10
CA THR A 328 12.58 0.64 1.75
C THR A 328 11.29 0.86 2.52
N ARG A 329 10.76 -0.17 3.18
CA ARG A 329 9.47 -0.13 3.88
C ARG A 329 9.33 1.04 4.85
N HIS A 330 10.39 1.36 5.62
CA HIS A 330 10.38 2.51 6.52
C HIS A 330 10.29 3.85 5.78
N ALA A 331 11.04 4.01 4.68
CA ALA A 331 10.98 5.20 3.84
C ALA A 331 9.62 5.34 3.15
N CYS A 332 9.03 4.23 2.70
CA CYS A 332 7.68 4.18 2.13
C CYS A 332 6.64 4.69 3.13
N ILE A 333 6.62 4.16 4.36
CA ILE A 333 5.69 4.60 5.41
C ILE A 333 5.92 6.07 5.79
N SER A 334 7.17 6.52 5.85
CA SER A 334 7.52 7.92 6.09
C SER A 334 6.91 8.84 5.01
N MET A 335 7.00 8.43 3.74
CA MET A 335 6.45 9.19 2.61
C MET A 335 4.92 9.15 2.58
N ILE A 336 4.29 8.01 2.88
CA ILE A 336 2.82 7.89 3.01
C ILE A 336 2.30 8.85 4.08
N SER A 337 2.94 8.86 5.24
CA SER A 337 2.41 9.57 6.41
C SER A 337 2.67 11.07 6.42
N PHE A 338 3.69 11.56 5.71
CA PHE A 338 4.03 12.99 5.65
C PHE A 338 3.85 13.61 4.26
N GLY A 339 4.29 12.92 3.21
CA GLY A 339 4.31 13.46 1.85
C GLY A 339 3.06 13.18 1.02
N SER A 340 2.08 12.44 1.57
CA SER A 340 0.82 12.11 0.89
C SER A 340 -0.36 12.74 1.61
N ALA A 341 -1.03 13.70 0.94
CA ALA A 341 -2.28 14.27 1.42
C ALA A 341 -3.42 13.30 1.11
N CYS A 342 -3.91 12.57 2.12
CA CYS A 342 -5.07 11.69 1.98
C CYS A 342 -6.32 12.47 1.55
N SER A 343 -7.33 11.80 1.01
CA SER A 343 -8.54 12.42 0.44
C SER A 343 -9.21 13.43 1.38
N TYR A 344 -9.28 13.12 2.68
CA TYR A 344 -9.79 14.04 3.70
C TYR A 344 -8.97 15.31 3.86
N GLN A 345 -7.64 15.18 3.82
CA GLN A 345 -6.73 16.33 3.94
C GLN A 345 -6.84 17.20 2.70
N THR A 346 -6.91 16.62 1.50
CA THR A 346 -7.11 17.36 0.25
C THR A 346 -8.47 18.07 0.24
N GLY A 347 -9.55 17.38 0.61
CA GLY A 347 -10.90 17.95 0.68
C GLY A 347 -11.03 19.09 1.71
N ALA A 348 -10.54 18.89 2.93
CA ALA A 348 -10.58 19.91 3.98
C ALA A 348 -9.74 21.13 3.60
N THR A 349 -8.53 20.92 3.05
CA THR A 349 -7.66 22.02 2.61
C THR A 349 -8.32 22.84 1.50
N LEU A 350 -8.92 22.18 0.51
CA LEU A 350 -9.63 22.85 -0.57
C LEU A 350 -10.85 23.62 -0.04
N SER A 351 -11.58 23.07 0.92
CA SER A 351 -12.70 23.73 1.57
C SER A 351 -12.28 25.03 2.28
N LEU A 352 -11.17 25.01 3.03
CA LEU A 352 -10.66 26.21 3.72
C LEU A 352 -10.19 27.28 2.73
N PHE A 353 -9.43 26.89 1.72
CA PHE A 353 -8.99 27.84 0.69
C PHE A 353 -10.17 28.44 -0.08
N ASN A 354 -11.22 27.66 -0.34
CA ASN A 354 -12.43 28.18 -0.97
C ASN A 354 -13.22 29.12 -0.05
N ALA A 355 -13.33 28.80 1.25
CA ALA A 355 -13.96 29.66 2.25
C ALA A 355 -13.26 31.02 2.41
N ALA A 356 -11.94 31.04 2.20
CA ALA A 356 -11.13 32.26 2.17
C ALA A 356 -11.10 32.96 0.80
N HIS A 357 -11.84 32.46 -0.20
CA HIS A 357 -11.81 32.94 -1.59
C HIS A 357 -10.43 32.88 -2.28
N GLN A 358 -9.56 31.96 -1.86
CA GLN A 358 -8.20 31.77 -2.40
C GLN A 358 -7.92 30.31 -2.84
N PRO A 359 -8.76 29.69 -3.70
CA PRO A 359 -8.59 28.28 -4.11
C PRO A 359 -7.27 28.01 -4.85
N TRP A 360 -6.66 29.03 -5.46
CA TRP A 360 -5.38 28.92 -6.16
C TRP A 360 -4.22 28.48 -5.26
N LEU A 361 -4.31 28.70 -3.94
CA LEU A 361 -3.31 28.27 -2.94
C LEU A 361 -3.18 26.74 -2.83
N PHE A 362 -4.15 25.99 -3.34
CA PHE A 362 -4.13 24.53 -3.33
C PHE A 362 -2.92 23.94 -4.07
N ILE A 363 -2.56 24.50 -5.24
CA ILE A 363 -1.44 24.00 -6.05
C ILE A 363 -0.07 24.30 -5.39
N PRO A 364 0.21 25.53 -4.92
CA PRO A 364 1.40 25.81 -4.11
C PRO A 364 1.50 24.92 -2.87
N TYR A 365 0.40 24.70 -2.16
CA TYR A 365 0.36 23.82 -0.98
C TYR A 365 0.73 22.37 -1.33
N LEU A 366 0.13 21.78 -2.36
CA LEU A 366 0.46 20.42 -2.78
C LEU A 366 1.91 20.29 -3.26
N SER A 367 2.40 21.31 -3.98
CA SER A 367 3.79 21.35 -4.42
C SER A 367 4.74 21.39 -3.23
N LEU A 368 4.48 22.27 -2.27
CA LEU A 368 5.23 22.36 -1.03
C LEU A 368 5.22 21.03 -0.27
N LEU A 369 4.06 20.40 -0.11
CA LEU A 369 3.90 19.10 0.55
C LEU A 369 4.71 17.99 -0.15
N PHE A 370 4.67 17.94 -1.48
CA PHE A 370 5.42 16.94 -2.25
C PHE A 370 6.94 17.12 -2.08
N PHE A 371 7.46 18.34 -2.25
CA PHE A 371 8.89 18.60 -2.15
C PHE A 371 9.42 18.42 -0.73
N THR A 372 8.73 18.95 0.27
CA THR A 372 9.09 18.75 1.68
C THR A 372 8.96 17.29 2.09
N GLY A 373 7.96 16.57 1.58
CA GLY A 373 7.79 15.13 1.77
C GLY A 373 8.98 14.32 1.23
N ALA A 374 9.40 14.64 0.02
CA ALA A 374 10.57 14.06 -0.62
C ALA A 374 11.87 14.37 0.16
N ILE A 375 12.06 15.63 0.59
CA ILE A 375 13.21 16.06 1.38
C ILE A 375 13.22 15.38 2.76
N HIS A 376 12.09 15.37 3.47
CA HIS A 376 11.92 14.71 4.76
C HIS A 376 12.29 13.23 4.67
N THR A 377 11.74 12.53 3.69
CA THR A 377 12.00 11.10 3.50
C THR A 377 13.48 10.84 3.25
N ARG A 378 14.11 11.63 2.37
CA ARG A 378 15.54 11.53 2.07
C ARG A 378 16.42 11.88 3.27
N LEU A 379 16.06 12.89 4.06
CA LEU A 379 16.82 13.34 5.22
C LEU A 379 16.84 12.29 6.32
N TRP A 380 15.69 11.69 6.63
CA TRP A 380 15.54 10.80 7.78
C TRP A 380 15.79 9.32 7.50
N ASN A 381 15.63 8.89 6.24
CA ASN A 381 15.81 7.48 5.85
C ASN A 381 17.00 7.27 4.89
N GLY A 382 17.60 8.34 4.37
CA GLY A 382 18.75 8.27 3.47
C GLY A 382 18.39 7.78 2.05
N SER A 383 19.42 7.55 1.23
CA SER A 383 19.29 6.95 -0.10
C SER A 383 19.68 5.47 -0.06
N LEU A 384 19.10 4.68 -0.96
CA LEU A 384 19.41 3.26 -1.09
C LEU A 384 20.87 3.06 -1.52
N LYS A 385 21.63 2.27 -0.75
CA LYS A 385 23.03 1.96 -1.07
C LYS A 385 23.12 1.10 -2.35
N PRO A 386 24.18 1.27 -3.17
CA PRO A 386 24.44 0.39 -4.30
C PRO A 386 24.56 -1.07 -3.82
N GLY A 387 23.88 -2.00 -4.50
CA GLY A 387 23.89 -3.44 -4.18
C GLY A 387 22.75 -3.94 -3.28
N GLN A 388 22.18 -3.12 -2.41
CA GLN A 388 21.09 -3.56 -1.50
C GLN A 388 19.73 -3.76 -2.22
N ASN A 389 19.59 -3.25 -3.45
CA ASN A 389 18.36 -3.32 -4.26
C ASN A 389 18.69 -3.51 -5.75
N GLN A 390 19.53 -4.49 -6.09
CA GLN A 390 19.69 -4.88 -7.50
C GLN A 390 18.42 -5.60 -7.95
N ARG A 391 17.76 -5.06 -8.99
CA ARG A 391 16.53 -5.64 -9.51
C ARG A 391 16.85 -6.97 -10.17
N LEU A 392 16.22 -8.04 -9.70
CA LEU A 392 16.33 -9.40 -10.22
C LEU A 392 15.25 -9.70 -11.27
N THR A 393 14.20 -8.87 -11.34
CA THR A 393 13.05 -9.08 -12.22
C THR A 393 13.18 -8.32 -13.54
N GLU A 394 12.97 -9.04 -14.64
CA GLU A 394 12.87 -8.50 -16.00
C GLU A 394 11.47 -7.92 -16.30
N ILE A 395 11.38 -7.08 -17.35
CA ILE A 395 10.14 -6.41 -17.79
C ILE A 395 9.09 -7.46 -18.18
N THR A 396 7.86 -7.29 -17.69
CA THR A 396 6.74 -8.18 -17.98
C THR A 396 5.95 -7.80 -19.24
N TRP A 397 5.26 -8.80 -19.78
CA TRP A 397 4.32 -8.65 -20.90
C TRP A 397 3.07 -7.90 -20.44
N LEU A 398 2.65 -6.92 -21.26
CA LEU A 398 1.33 -6.31 -21.10
C LEU A 398 0.25 -7.28 -21.57
N GLN A 399 -0.78 -7.43 -20.77
CA GLN A 399 -1.87 -8.36 -21.06
C GLN A 399 -3.21 -7.77 -20.62
N TRP A 400 -4.30 -8.23 -21.23
CA TRP A 400 -5.64 -7.82 -20.81
C TRP A 400 -6.00 -8.40 -19.44
N PRO A 401 -6.56 -7.60 -18.52
CA PRO A 401 -6.91 -8.06 -17.18
C PRO A 401 -8.10 -9.03 -17.22
N ARG A 402 -8.13 -9.98 -16.28
CA ARG A 402 -9.20 -10.95 -16.11
C ARG A 402 -10.12 -10.54 -14.98
N TRP A 403 -11.41 -10.40 -15.28
CA TRP A 403 -12.42 -9.99 -14.31
C TRP A 403 -12.49 -10.87 -13.06
N ARG A 404 -12.19 -12.17 -13.16
CA ARG A 404 -12.11 -13.08 -12.00
C ARG A 404 -11.02 -12.64 -11.00
N ASN A 405 -9.84 -12.28 -11.49
CA ASN A 405 -8.74 -11.84 -10.63
C ASN A 405 -9.03 -10.46 -10.04
N VAL A 406 -9.57 -9.55 -10.87
CA VAL A 406 -9.91 -8.18 -10.48
C VAL A 406 -10.95 -8.17 -9.36
N THR A 407 -12.06 -8.92 -9.52
CA THR A 407 -13.13 -8.98 -8.51
C THR A 407 -12.67 -9.62 -7.20
N TRP A 408 -11.83 -10.65 -7.28
CA TRP A 408 -11.27 -11.28 -6.09
C TRP A 408 -10.30 -10.37 -5.33
N MET A 409 -9.41 -9.66 -6.04
CA MET A 409 -8.50 -8.70 -5.43
C MET A 409 -9.28 -7.56 -4.76
N LEU A 410 -10.27 -7.01 -5.48
CA LEU A 410 -11.15 -5.97 -4.95
C LEU A 410 -11.90 -6.44 -3.70
N LYS A 411 -12.45 -7.66 -3.71
CA LYS A 411 -13.12 -8.25 -2.53
C LYS A 411 -12.19 -8.33 -1.33
N ASN A 412 -10.93 -8.71 -1.52
CA ASN A 412 -9.94 -8.78 -0.44
C ASN A 412 -9.63 -7.39 0.13
N ILE A 413 -9.42 -6.38 -0.73
CA ILE A 413 -9.20 -4.99 -0.31
C ILE A 413 -10.39 -4.48 0.51
N LEU A 414 -11.62 -4.71 0.05
CA LEU A 414 -12.82 -4.28 0.75
C LEU A 414 -13.02 -5.02 2.09
N ARG A 415 -12.79 -6.33 2.12
CA ARG A 415 -12.85 -7.11 3.37
C ARG A 415 -11.84 -6.58 4.38
N GLN A 416 -10.62 -6.29 3.95
CA GLN A 416 -9.59 -5.73 4.81
C GLN A 416 -9.98 -4.35 5.36
N PHE A 417 -10.51 -3.47 4.52
CA PHE A 417 -10.99 -2.15 4.93
C PHE A 417 -12.08 -2.24 6.01
N ILE A 418 -13.11 -3.08 5.78
CA ILE A 418 -14.24 -3.24 6.70
C ILE A 418 -13.82 -3.89 8.02
N THR A 419 -12.95 -4.90 7.98
CA THR A 419 -12.59 -5.68 9.18
C THR A 419 -11.43 -5.09 9.99
N GLN A 420 -10.55 -4.29 9.37
CA GLN A 420 -9.36 -3.76 10.03
C GLN A 420 -9.39 -2.24 10.20
N ALA A 421 -9.74 -1.49 9.15
CA ALA A 421 -9.71 -0.02 9.18
C ALA A 421 -10.95 0.58 9.84
N MET A 422 -12.14 0.07 9.52
CA MET A 422 -13.41 0.62 10.04
C MET A 422 -13.54 0.52 11.57
N PRO A 423 -13.18 -0.57 12.25
CA PRO A 423 -13.26 -0.64 13.71
C PRO A 423 -12.34 0.35 14.40
N LEU A 424 -11.13 0.53 13.86
CA LEU A 424 -10.18 1.52 14.38
C LEU A 424 -10.76 2.94 14.27
N PHE A 425 -11.39 3.23 13.13
CA PHE A 425 -12.04 4.52 12.90
C PHE A 425 -13.14 4.79 13.94
N LEU A 426 -14.04 3.82 14.17
CA LEU A 426 -15.13 3.94 15.13
C LEU A 426 -14.62 4.12 16.56
N ILE A 427 -13.59 3.38 16.97
CA ILE A 427 -12.97 3.51 18.30
C ILE A 427 -12.41 4.92 18.51
N ILE A 428 -11.71 5.46 17.51
CA ILE A 428 -11.12 6.80 17.62
C ILE A 428 -12.19 7.88 17.69
N CYS A 429 -13.32 7.74 16.98
CA CYS A 429 -14.45 8.65 17.12
C CYS A 429 -15.05 8.63 18.52
N ILE A 430 -15.24 7.45 19.11
CA ILE A 430 -15.75 7.32 20.49
C ILE A 430 -14.78 7.99 21.46
N VAL A 431 -13.48 7.70 21.34
CA VAL A 431 -12.46 8.29 22.21
C VAL A 431 -12.40 9.81 22.04
N ALA A 432 -12.43 10.32 20.80
CA ALA A 432 -12.43 11.76 20.54
C ALA A 432 -13.67 12.45 21.12
N GLY A 433 -14.86 11.85 20.96
CA GLY A 433 -16.10 12.36 21.56
C GLY A 433 -16.06 12.36 23.09
N MET A 434 -15.46 11.34 23.72
CA MET A 434 -15.24 11.32 25.18
C MET A 434 -14.26 12.40 25.64
N LEU A 435 -13.15 12.59 24.92
CA LEU A 435 -12.17 13.64 25.24
C LEU A 435 -12.77 15.04 25.11
N ASP A 436 -13.63 15.24 24.12
CA ASP A 436 -14.35 16.50 23.91
C ASP A 436 -15.39 16.75 25.02
N TYR A 437 -16.18 15.73 25.37
CA TYR A 437 -17.13 15.80 26.49
C TYR A 437 -16.42 16.11 27.82
N ALA A 438 -15.24 15.54 28.04
CA ALA A 438 -14.42 15.81 29.22
C ALA A 438 -13.76 17.22 29.21
N GLY A 439 -13.89 18.00 28.14
CA GLY A 439 -13.27 19.32 27.99
C GLY A 439 -11.74 19.28 27.78
N ILE A 440 -11.16 18.10 27.56
CA ILE A 440 -9.71 17.92 27.41
C ILE A 440 -9.22 18.57 26.10
N THR A 441 -10.01 18.46 25.02
CA THR A 441 -9.72 19.10 23.72
C THR A 441 -9.62 20.62 23.86
N ARG A 442 -10.55 21.22 24.62
CA ARG A 442 -10.58 22.65 24.91
C ARG A 442 -9.41 23.07 25.79
N TRP A 443 -9.17 22.37 26.89
CA TRP A 443 -8.03 22.62 27.78
C TRP A 443 -6.69 22.54 27.04
N LEU A 444 -6.51 21.53 26.18
CA LEU A 444 -5.31 21.37 25.37
C LEU A 444 -5.17 22.53 24.37
N SER A 445 -6.27 22.95 23.74
CA SER A 445 -6.26 24.06 22.78
C SER A 445 -5.89 25.39 23.45
N GLU A 446 -6.48 25.69 24.61
CA GLU A 446 -6.18 26.91 25.38
C GLU A 446 -4.73 26.90 25.91
N THR A 447 -4.21 25.75 26.35
CA THR A 447 -2.84 25.62 26.88
C THR A 447 -1.78 25.73 25.78
N THR A 448 -2.07 25.21 24.59
CA THR A 448 -1.13 25.21 23.45
C THR A 448 -1.28 26.42 22.55
N ALA A 449 -2.40 27.16 22.62
CA ALA A 449 -2.68 28.37 21.87
C ALA A 449 -1.51 29.38 21.86
N PRO A 450 -0.78 29.63 22.97
CA PRO A 450 0.35 30.57 22.97
C PRO A 450 1.46 30.21 21.97
N LEU A 451 1.59 28.94 21.60
CA LEU A 451 2.57 28.49 20.61
C LEU A 451 2.29 29.05 19.21
N LEU A 452 1.06 29.45 18.90
CA LEU A 452 0.72 30.06 17.61
C LEU A 452 1.26 31.48 17.46
N HIS A 453 1.54 32.19 18.57
CA HIS A 453 2.20 33.49 18.51
C HIS A 453 3.61 33.39 17.92
N LEU A 454 4.32 32.27 18.13
CA LEU A 454 5.62 32.02 17.51
C LEU A 454 5.54 32.03 15.98
N PHE A 455 4.39 31.67 15.43
CA PHE A 455 4.12 31.59 14.00
C PHE A 455 3.30 32.78 13.47
N LYS A 456 3.05 33.80 14.31
CA LYS A 456 2.22 34.97 13.98
C LYS A 456 0.78 34.61 13.55
N LEU A 457 0.21 33.57 14.17
CA LEU A 457 -1.16 33.12 13.96
C LEU A 457 -2.04 33.43 15.19
N PRO A 458 -3.32 33.79 14.99
CA PRO A 458 -4.25 34.02 16.10
C PRO A 458 -4.53 32.72 16.89
N ALA A 459 -4.64 32.86 18.21
CA ALA A 459 -4.88 31.75 19.15
C ALA A 459 -6.17 30.97 18.87
N GLU A 460 -7.19 31.64 18.31
CA GLU A 460 -8.50 31.08 17.97
C GLU A 460 -8.43 29.96 16.91
N LEU A 461 -7.31 29.82 16.20
CA LEU A 461 -7.07 28.75 15.23
C LEU A 461 -6.65 27.42 15.86
N MET A 462 -6.22 27.42 17.12
CA MET A 462 -5.66 26.23 17.77
C MET A 462 -6.62 25.04 17.83
N PRO A 463 -7.93 25.21 18.14
CA PRO A 463 -8.86 24.08 18.14
C PRO A 463 -8.84 23.31 16.82
N GLY A 464 -8.85 24.01 15.68
CA GLY A 464 -8.79 23.36 14.36
C GLY A 464 -7.50 22.56 14.13
N ILE A 465 -6.36 23.03 14.62
CA ILE A 465 -5.07 22.33 14.55
C ILE A 465 -5.06 21.10 15.46
N ILE A 466 -5.57 21.22 16.69
CA ILE A 466 -5.66 20.07 17.61
C ILE A 466 -6.61 19.01 17.05
N PHE A 467 -7.75 19.40 16.49
CA PHE A 467 -8.67 18.46 15.86
C PHE A 467 -8.07 17.81 14.62
N SER A 468 -7.27 18.54 13.83
CA SER A 468 -6.60 17.97 12.65
C SER A 468 -5.57 16.89 12.98
N LEU A 469 -5.00 16.89 14.21
CA LEU A 469 -4.10 15.85 14.71
C LEU A 469 -4.85 14.54 15.04
N LEU A 470 -6.06 14.65 15.58
CA LEU A 470 -6.91 13.48 15.78
C LEU A 470 -7.36 12.93 14.42
N ARG A 471 -7.84 13.81 13.53
CA ARG A 471 -8.33 13.46 12.20
C ARG A 471 -8.29 14.67 11.26
N LYS A 472 -7.83 14.51 10.02
CA LYS A 472 -7.46 15.65 9.15
C LYS A 472 -8.61 16.55 8.70
N ASP A 473 -9.83 16.02 8.63
CA ASP A 473 -11.04 16.81 8.38
C ASP A 473 -11.48 17.67 9.59
N GLY A 474 -10.88 17.47 10.76
CA GLY A 474 -11.02 18.37 11.91
C GLY A 474 -10.63 19.82 11.59
N LEU A 475 -9.88 20.04 10.51
CA LEU A 475 -9.59 21.36 9.97
C LEU A 475 -10.87 22.13 9.56
N MET A 476 -11.94 21.43 9.14
CA MET A 476 -13.21 22.05 8.75
C MET A 476 -13.94 22.74 9.90
N VAL A 477 -13.56 22.48 11.16
CA VAL A 477 -14.05 23.23 12.32
C VAL A 477 -13.77 24.73 12.17
N LEU A 478 -12.68 25.11 11.48
CA LEU A 478 -12.36 26.51 11.24
C LEU A 478 -13.29 27.18 10.22
N ASN A 479 -14.06 26.40 9.46
CA ASN A 479 -15.08 26.91 8.53
C ASN A 479 -16.46 27.09 9.20
N GLN A 480 -16.53 26.95 10.53
CA GLN A 480 -17.73 27.34 11.28
C GLN A 480 -18.02 28.84 11.07
N ASP A 481 -19.30 29.21 11.16
CA ASP A 481 -19.77 30.58 10.92
C ASP A 481 -19.41 31.17 9.55
N GLY A 482 -19.38 30.32 8.52
CA GLY A 482 -19.12 30.74 7.14
C GLY A 482 -17.66 31.13 6.86
N GLY A 483 -16.74 30.79 7.76
CA GLY A 483 -15.30 31.02 7.57
C GLY A 483 -14.86 32.46 7.78
N SER A 484 -15.63 33.27 8.52
CA SER A 484 -15.30 34.68 8.83
C SER A 484 -13.88 34.87 9.40
N LEU A 485 -13.48 33.96 10.30
CA LEU A 485 -12.16 33.95 10.89
C LEU A 485 -11.06 33.65 9.86
N ILE A 486 -11.31 32.72 8.94
CA ILE A 486 -10.37 32.37 7.87
C ILE A 486 -10.24 33.52 6.86
N GLN A 487 -11.35 34.21 6.56
CA GLN A 487 -11.37 35.36 5.65
C GLN A 487 -10.56 36.55 6.17
N SER A 488 -10.39 36.66 7.50
CA SER A 488 -9.56 37.70 8.12
C SER A 488 -8.04 37.46 7.99
N LEU A 489 -7.62 36.25 7.62
CA LEU A 489 -6.22 35.89 7.53
C LEU A 489 -5.59 36.37 6.22
N SER A 490 -4.33 36.80 6.29
CA SER A 490 -3.53 37.03 5.08
C SER A 490 -3.26 35.71 4.33
N THR A 491 -2.96 35.81 3.04
CA THR A 491 -2.63 34.65 2.18
C THR A 491 -1.51 33.77 2.74
N SER A 492 -0.47 34.38 3.32
CA SER A 492 0.66 33.64 3.93
C SER A 492 0.28 32.99 5.25
N GLN A 493 -0.52 33.65 6.10
CA GLN A 493 -1.06 33.06 7.32
C GLN A 493 -2.00 31.89 7.02
N LEU A 494 -2.84 32.00 6.00
CA LEU A 494 -3.73 30.93 5.58
C LEU A 494 -2.95 29.70 5.10
N LEU A 495 -1.93 29.91 4.26
CA LEU A 495 -1.05 28.83 3.82
C LEU A 495 -0.31 28.18 5.00
N LEU A 496 0.19 28.99 5.95
CA LEU A 496 0.89 28.52 7.14
C LEU A 496 -0.02 27.72 8.09
N LEU A 497 -1.25 28.18 8.30
CA LEU A 497 -2.29 27.48 9.06
C LEU A 497 -2.57 26.10 8.47
N VAL A 498 -2.88 26.06 7.17
CA VAL A 498 -3.14 24.80 6.46
C VAL A 498 -1.92 23.90 6.52
N TRP A 499 -0.72 24.45 6.31
CA TRP A 499 0.54 23.70 6.40
C TRP A 499 0.70 23.05 7.77
N LEU A 500 0.60 23.81 8.85
CA LEU A 500 0.74 23.30 10.22
C LEU A 500 -0.35 22.27 10.53
N ALA A 501 -1.62 22.60 10.33
CA ALA A 501 -2.70 21.69 10.65
C ALA A 501 -2.64 20.36 9.85
N SER A 502 -2.14 20.43 8.62
CA SER A 502 -2.07 19.27 7.74
C SER A 502 -0.80 18.42 7.93
N THR A 503 0.35 19.02 8.29
CA THR A 503 1.65 18.32 8.32
C THR A 503 2.27 18.12 9.71
N LEU A 504 1.75 18.77 10.76
CA LEU A 504 2.35 18.71 12.11
C LEU A 504 2.56 17.28 12.60
N MET A 505 1.59 16.40 12.36
CA MET A 505 1.70 14.96 12.56
C MET A 505 0.72 14.26 11.61
N ALA A 506 1.02 13.03 11.19
CA ALA A 506 0.00 12.15 10.64
C ALA A 506 -1.20 12.03 11.61
N CYS A 507 -2.42 11.82 11.11
CA CYS A 507 -3.56 11.69 12.02
C CYS A 507 -3.37 10.51 12.99
N LEU A 508 -4.00 10.59 14.17
CA LEU A 508 -3.89 9.56 15.20
C LEU A 508 -4.22 8.15 14.68
N VAL A 509 -5.21 8.05 13.78
CA VAL A 509 -5.57 6.81 13.09
C VAL A 509 -4.37 6.21 12.33
N THR A 510 -3.64 7.04 11.59
CA THR A 510 -2.46 6.61 10.82
C THR A 510 -1.31 6.23 11.75
N VAL A 511 -1.04 7.03 12.80
CA VAL A 511 0.01 6.74 13.78
C VAL A 511 -0.24 5.39 14.48
N PHE A 512 -1.49 5.15 14.91
CA PHE A 512 -1.87 3.88 15.52
C PHE A 512 -1.77 2.70 14.54
N THR A 513 -2.16 2.92 13.28
CA THR A 513 -2.02 1.90 12.23
C THR A 513 -0.54 1.55 12.00
N ILE A 514 0.35 2.55 11.92
CA ILE A 514 1.81 2.33 11.82
C ILE A 514 2.32 1.56 13.05
N ALA A 515 1.81 1.90 14.24
CA ALA A 515 2.21 1.24 15.47
C ALA A 515 1.79 -0.23 15.53
N ARG A 516 0.60 -0.57 15.02
CA ARG A 516 0.12 -1.95 14.88
C ARG A 516 0.88 -2.72 13.79
N GLU A 517 1.27 -2.03 12.72
CA GLU A 517 1.89 -2.66 11.56
C GLU A 517 3.41 -2.88 11.72
N ILE A 518 4.11 -2.01 12.46
CA ILE A 518 5.54 -2.13 12.74
C ILE A 518 5.82 -2.26 14.24
N ASN A 519 5.72 -1.16 14.99
CA ASN A 519 5.77 -1.10 16.45
C ASN A 519 5.59 0.35 16.95
N TRP A 520 5.32 0.51 18.24
CA TRP A 520 5.07 1.82 18.86
C TRP A 520 6.30 2.75 18.84
N ARG A 521 7.51 2.20 18.97
CA ARG A 521 8.76 2.98 18.96
C ARG A 521 8.98 3.63 17.59
N PHE A 522 8.77 2.88 16.52
CA PHE A 522 8.87 3.35 15.15
C PHE A 522 7.78 4.38 14.86
N ALA A 523 6.53 4.13 15.26
CA ALA A 523 5.44 5.09 15.08
C ALA A 523 5.72 6.44 15.77
N ALA A 524 6.18 6.41 17.03
CA ALA A 524 6.58 7.61 17.76
C ALA A 524 7.77 8.32 17.11
N ALA A 525 8.78 7.58 16.63
CA ALA A 525 9.92 8.14 15.92
C ALA A 525 9.50 8.82 14.61
N VAL A 526 8.60 8.21 13.82
CA VAL A 526 8.05 8.82 12.60
C VAL A 526 7.28 10.09 12.93
N ALA A 527 6.37 10.05 13.90
CA ALA A 527 5.60 11.21 14.33
C ALA A 527 6.50 12.35 14.82
N GLY A 528 7.51 12.07 15.65
CA GLY A 528 8.45 13.09 16.14
C GLY A 528 9.28 13.73 15.02
N LYS A 529 9.76 12.92 14.06
CA LYS A 529 10.46 13.42 12.87
C LYS A 529 9.56 14.32 12.01
N GLN A 530 8.28 13.98 11.88
CA GLN A 530 7.30 14.79 11.15
C GLN A 530 7.05 16.13 11.82
N VAL A 531 6.84 16.14 13.13
CA VAL A 531 6.68 17.37 13.92
C VAL A 531 7.88 18.28 13.68
N LEU A 532 9.10 17.75 13.80
CA LEU A 532 10.31 18.55 13.58
C LEU A 532 10.37 19.12 12.15
N SER A 533 10.14 18.29 11.14
CA SER A 533 10.18 18.75 9.74
C SER A 533 9.06 19.75 9.41
N SER A 534 7.86 19.55 9.94
CA SER A 534 6.72 20.47 9.77
C SER A 534 7.00 21.83 10.40
N LEU A 535 7.49 21.85 11.66
CA LEU A 535 7.83 23.07 12.38
C LEU A 535 8.97 23.84 11.71
N VAL A 536 10.01 23.16 11.21
CA VAL A 536 11.10 23.81 10.47
C VAL A 536 10.58 24.50 9.22
N VAL A 537 9.74 23.83 8.43
CA VAL A 537 9.14 24.44 7.23
C VAL A 537 8.20 25.59 7.61
N ALA A 538 7.41 25.43 8.68
CA ALA A 538 6.52 26.47 9.17
C ALA A 538 7.28 27.73 9.61
N LEU A 539 8.42 27.57 10.30
CA LEU A 539 9.29 28.70 10.68
C LEU A 539 9.86 29.40 9.44
N VAL A 540 10.31 28.64 8.43
CA VAL A 540 10.81 29.20 7.17
C VAL A 540 9.72 29.99 6.45
N ILE A 541 8.49 29.46 6.36
CA ILE A 541 7.36 30.16 5.75
C ILE A 541 7.03 31.44 6.54
N SER A 542 6.97 31.35 7.87
CA SER A 542 6.67 32.49 8.74
C SER A 542 7.69 33.62 8.57
N GLN A 543 8.99 33.30 8.51
CA GLN A 543 10.04 34.31 8.34
C GLN A 543 10.08 34.90 6.91
N LEU A 544 9.87 34.09 5.88
CA LEU A 544 9.98 34.56 4.49
C LEU A 544 8.75 35.36 4.03
N PHE A 545 7.55 35.01 4.50
CA PHE A 545 6.30 35.52 3.93
C PHE A 545 5.42 36.30 4.91
N ILE A 546 5.76 36.36 6.19
CA ILE A 546 5.05 37.20 7.18
C ILE A 546 6.00 38.31 7.64
N HIS A 547 6.12 39.35 6.82
CA HIS A 547 6.77 40.59 7.22
C HIS A 547 5.93 41.27 8.31
N GLU A 548 6.60 41.78 9.34
CA GLU A 548 5.97 42.65 10.34
C GLU A 548 5.40 43.86 9.62
N ALA A 549 4.09 44.06 9.74
CA ALA A 549 3.46 45.36 9.54
C ALA A 549 3.38 46.04 10.91
#